data_AF-A0A2A5DH80-F1
#
_entry.id   AF-A0A2A5DH80-F1
#
_cell.length_a   1.000
_cell.length_b   1.000
_cell.length_c   1.000
_cell.angle_alpha   90.00
_cell.angle_beta   90.00
_cell.angle_gamma   90.00
#
_symmetry.space_group_name_H-M   'P 1'
#
loop_
_entity.id
_entity.type
_entity.pdbx_description
1 polymer ?
#
loop_
_entity_poly.entity_id
_entity_poly.type
_entity_poly.pdbx_seq_one_letter_code
_entity_poly.pdbx_strand_id
1 'polypeptide(L)'
;MAQESPLDRERGNIAALLRDWPPGHIERLIQEQLFRWGAESLAEQLNWCWNPRLRTTIGRALLEEGLLELNPLLLGRHPEEMRGVVIHELAHLVVTARHGLRVAPHGAEWKNLMRLAGESTSATHNLNVDGLRASRRRRRRRRTVRIAGITWRRPRKK
;
A
#
# COMPACT_ATOMS: atom_id res chain seq x y z
N MET A 1 -20.11 -25.35 19.52
CA MET A 1 -19.61 -24.81 18.24
C MET A 1 -18.21 -24.27 18.48
N ALA A 2 -17.17 -24.87 17.90
CA ALA A 2 -15.80 -24.38 18.09
C ALA A 2 -15.68 -22.99 17.44
N GLN A 3 -15.25 -21.99 18.21
CA GLN A 3 -14.97 -20.66 17.66
C GLN A 3 -13.74 -20.75 16.76
N GLU A 4 -13.84 -20.22 15.55
CA GLU A 4 -12.76 -20.21 14.56
C GLU A 4 -11.53 -19.46 15.12
N SER A 5 -10.34 -20.04 14.95
CA SER A 5 -9.09 -19.43 15.41
C SER A 5 -8.88 -18.07 14.72
N PRO A 6 -8.36 -17.04 15.43
CA PRO A 6 -8.05 -15.76 14.81
C PRO A 6 -7.15 -15.87 13.57
N LEU A 7 -6.21 -16.84 13.55
CA LEU A 7 -5.32 -17.04 12.41
C LEU A 7 -6.05 -17.60 11.17
N ASP A 8 -7.05 -18.46 11.37
CA ASP A 8 -7.82 -19.05 10.29
C ASP A 8 -8.76 -18.00 9.67
N ARG A 9 -9.36 -17.15 10.50
CA ARG A 9 -10.12 -15.98 10.05
C ARG A 9 -9.28 -15.04 9.18
N GLU A 10 -8.08 -14.67 9.63
CA GLU A 10 -7.20 -13.79 8.84
C GLU A 10 -6.79 -14.44 7.50
N ARG A 11 -6.55 -15.76 7.48
CA ARG A 11 -6.26 -16.49 6.24
C ARG A 11 -7.45 -16.45 5.28
N GLY A 12 -8.67 -16.66 5.78
CA GLY A 12 -9.90 -16.56 5.01
C GLY A 12 -10.11 -15.17 4.40
N ASN A 13 -9.93 -14.13 5.22
CA ASN A 13 -10.00 -12.73 4.81
C ASN A 13 -8.99 -12.38 3.72
N ILE A 14 -7.71 -12.77 3.88
CA ILE A 14 -6.68 -12.55 2.86
C ILE A 14 -7.02 -13.32 1.58
N ALA A 15 -7.51 -14.56 1.68
CA ALA A 15 -7.89 -15.33 0.50
C ALA A 15 -9.05 -14.67 -0.26
N ALA A 16 -10.03 -14.11 0.44
CA ALA A 16 -11.09 -13.31 -0.17
C ALA A 16 -10.55 -12.05 -0.85
N LEU A 17 -9.71 -11.29 -0.13
CA LEU A 17 -9.05 -10.10 -0.67
C LEU A 17 -8.32 -10.38 -1.98
N LEU A 18 -7.53 -11.47 -2.04
CA LEU A 18 -6.75 -11.80 -3.23
C LEU A 18 -7.61 -12.27 -4.41
N ARG A 19 -8.85 -12.74 -4.16
CA ARG A 19 -9.81 -13.03 -5.24
C ARG A 19 -10.41 -11.76 -5.83
N ASP A 20 -10.75 -10.79 -4.97
CA ASP A 20 -11.38 -9.53 -5.40
C ASP A 20 -10.35 -8.54 -5.97
N TRP A 21 -9.12 -8.59 -5.43
CA TRP A 21 -7.98 -7.77 -5.82
C TRP A 21 -6.78 -8.65 -6.21
N PRO A 22 -6.88 -9.39 -7.33
CA PRO A 22 -5.72 -10.09 -7.87
C PRO A 22 -4.65 -9.07 -8.30
N PRO A 23 -3.36 -9.46 -8.37
CA PRO A 23 -2.27 -8.55 -8.71
C PRO A 23 -2.52 -7.68 -9.96
N GLY A 24 -3.07 -8.26 -11.02
CA GLY A 24 -3.40 -7.52 -12.26
C GLY A 24 -4.45 -6.42 -12.09
N HIS A 25 -5.33 -6.51 -11.09
CA HIS A 25 -6.30 -5.45 -10.79
C HIS A 25 -5.58 -4.24 -10.16
N ILE A 26 -4.65 -4.49 -9.25
CA ILE A 26 -3.83 -3.45 -8.62
C ILE A 26 -2.91 -2.78 -9.66
N GLU A 27 -2.27 -3.58 -10.51
CA GLU A 27 -1.41 -3.09 -11.60
C GLU A 27 -2.19 -2.20 -12.58
N ARG A 28 -3.39 -2.62 -12.98
CA ARG A 28 -4.27 -1.82 -13.84
C ARG A 28 -4.68 -0.51 -13.17
N LEU A 29 -5.08 -0.55 -11.89
CA LEU A 29 -5.43 0.65 -11.14
C LEU A 29 -4.27 1.64 -11.09
N ILE A 30 -3.04 1.15 -10.83
CA ILE A 30 -1.83 1.98 -10.82
C ILE A 30 -1.61 2.61 -12.21
N GLN A 31 -1.65 1.81 -13.27
CA GLN A 31 -1.42 2.29 -14.64
C GLN A 31 -2.45 3.33 -15.07
N GLU A 32 -3.74 3.06 -14.87
CA GLU A 32 -4.82 3.97 -15.19
C GLU A 32 -4.68 5.29 -14.41
N GLN A 33 -4.31 5.22 -13.13
CA GLN A 33 -4.19 6.40 -12.31
C GLN A 33 -2.94 7.24 -12.67
N LEU A 34 -1.82 6.58 -13.00
CA LEU A 34 -0.63 7.26 -13.51
C LEU A 34 -0.94 7.97 -14.83
N PHE A 35 -1.67 7.32 -15.74
CA PHE A 35 -2.13 7.93 -16.99
C PHE A 35 -3.01 9.16 -16.75
N ARG A 36 -4.03 9.04 -15.88
CA ARG A 36 -4.91 10.18 -15.52
C ARG A 36 -4.15 11.36 -14.93
N TRP A 37 -3.04 11.10 -14.24
CA TRP A 37 -2.21 12.14 -13.67
C TRP A 37 -1.12 12.66 -14.60
N GLY A 38 -0.86 12.03 -15.75
CA GLY A 38 0.25 12.36 -16.65
C GLY A 38 1.62 11.98 -16.06
N ALA A 39 1.71 10.80 -15.45
CA ALA A 39 2.90 10.28 -14.77
C ALA A 39 3.27 8.86 -15.26
N GLU A 40 2.97 8.54 -16.51
CA GLU A 40 3.13 7.22 -17.13
C GLU A 40 4.58 6.73 -17.09
N SER A 41 5.54 7.64 -17.24
CA SER A 41 6.97 7.32 -17.16
C SER A 41 7.42 6.78 -15.80
N LEU A 42 6.62 7.00 -14.75
CA LEU A 42 6.90 6.46 -13.42
C LEU A 42 6.57 4.95 -13.34
N ALA A 43 5.72 4.42 -14.22
CA ALA A 43 5.28 3.03 -14.17
C ALA A 43 6.45 2.03 -14.26
N GLU A 44 7.51 2.37 -15.00
CA GLU A 44 8.70 1.53 -15.17
C GLU A 44 9.61 1.50 -13.94
N GLN A 45 9.54 2.54 -13.11
CA GLN A 45 10.39 2.73 -11.94
C GLN A 45 9.67 2.33 -10.64
N LEU A 46 8.33 2.29 -10.70
CA LEU A 46 7.49 1.95 -9.57
C LEU A 46 7.38 0.44 -9.40
N ASN A 47 7.55 -0.01 -8.16
CA ASN A 47 7.26 -1.38 -7.77
C ASN A 47 6.16 -1.37 -6.71
N TRP A 48 5.44 -2.48 -6.55
CA TRP A 48 4.52 -2.66 -5.43
C TRP A 48 4.61 -4.08 -4.85
N CYS A 49 4.26 -4.25 -3.58
CA CYS A 49 4.22 -5.58 -2.96
C CYS A 49 3.29 -5.68 -1.75
N TRP A 50 2.90 -6.92 -1.42
CA TRP A 50 2.25 -7.24 -0.16
C TRP A 50 3.27 -7.30 0.99
N ASN A 51 3.01 -6.55 2.07
CA ASN A 51 3.82 -6.55 3.27
C ASN A 51 3.02 -7.03 4.49
N PRO A 52 2.95 -8.35 4.76
CA PRO A 52 2.21 -8.94 5.89
C PRO A 52 2.80 -8.61 7.27
N ARG A 53 3.93 -7.89 7.31
CA ARG A 53 4.54 -7.42 8.56
C ARG A 53 3.98 -6.08 9.01
N LEU A 54 3.27 -5.36 8.13
CA LEU A 54 2.51 -4.20 8.54
C LEU A 54 1.39 -4.65 9.48
N ARG A 55 1.11 -3.83 10.49
CA ARG A 55 0.12 -4.15 11.54
C ARG A 55 -0.94 -3.07 11.65
N THR A 56 -0.50 -1.83 11.90
CA THR A 56 -1.38 -0.68 12.16
C THR A 56 -1.46 0.31 11.00
N THR A 57 -0.80 -0.01 9.90
CA THR A 57 -0.69 0.85 8.71
C THR A 57 -1.23 0.05 7.54
N ILE A 58 -2.21 0.60 6.82
CA ILE A 58 -2.92 -0.12 5.75
C ILE A 58 -2.13 -0.14 4.43
N GLY A 59 -1.34 0.89 4.17
CA GLY A 59 -0.40 0.98 3.05
C GLY A 59 0.75 1.93 3.37
N ARG A 60 1.83 1.87 2.58
CA ARG A 60 2.99 2.75 2.74
C ARG A 60 3.76 2.94 1.43
N ALA A 61 4.06 4.18 1.09
CA ALA A 61 5.02 4.53 0.06
C ALA A 61 6.46 4.67 0.61
N LEU A 62 7.42 3.97 0.00
CA LEU A 62 8.84 4.17 0.18
C LEU A 62 9.37 5.06 -0.95
N LEU A 63 9.39 6.36 -0.66
CA LEU A 63 9.55 7.43 -1.66
C LEU A 63 10.87 7.35 -2.43
N GLU A 64 11.99 7.08 -1.75
CA GLU A 64 13.30 6.94 -2.39
C GLU A 64 13.44 5.68 -3.24
N GLU A 65 12.66 4.65 -2.92
CA GLU A 65 12.71 3.36 -3.60
C GLU A 65 11.64 3.21 -4.69
N GLY A 66 10.72 4.16 -4.83
CA GLY A 66 9.59 4.03 -5.75
C GLY A 66 8.72 2.81 -5.45
N LEU A 67 8.57 2.45 -4.16
CA LEU A 67 7.92 1.20 -3.76
C LEU A 67 6.64 1.43 -2.96
N LEU A 68 5.55 0.82 -3.40
CA LEU A 68 4.25 0.80 -2.72
C LEU A 68 4.07 -0.52 -1.93
N GLU A 69 3.98 -0.45 -0.61
CA GLU A 69 3.70 -1.60 0.25
C GLU A 69 2.24 -1.60 0.72
N LEU A 70 1.53 -2.71 0.51
CA LEU A 70 0.14 -2.90 0.96
C LEU A 70 0.08 -3.90 2.12
N ASN A 71 -0.76 -3.62 3.13
CA ASN A 71 -0.95 -4.51 4.27
C ASN A 71 -2.11 -5.50 4.01
N PRO A 72 -1.84 -6.77 3.66
CA PRO A 72 -2.90 -7.72 3.34
C PRO A 72 -3.78 -8.07 4.55
N LEU A 73 -3.29 -7.90 5.79
CA LEU A 73 -4.08 -8.18 7.00
C LEU A 73 -5.17 -7.13 7.22
N LEU A 74 -4.81 -5.84 7.15
CA LEU A 74 -5.80 -4.77 7.30
C LEU A 74 -6.72 -4.70 6.10
N LEU A 75 -6.19 -4.85 4.89
CA LEU A 75 -7.00 -4.87 3.67
C LEU A 75 -7.91 -6.10 3.60
N GLY A 76 -7.53 -7.23 4.20
CA GLY A 76 -8.41 -8.38 4.31
C GLY A 76 -9.62 -8.14 5.21
N ARG A 77 -9.48 -7.26 6.21
CA ARG A 77 -10.58 -6.83 7.08
C ARG A 77 -11.41 -5.69 6.48
N HIS A 78 -10.80 -4.89 5.62
CA HIS A 78 -11.35 -3.68 5.01
C HIS A 78 -11.06 -3.63 3.50
N PRO A 79 -11.57 -4.59 2.70
CA PRO A 79 -11.27 -4.66 1.26
C PRO A 79 -11.77 -3.45 0.48
N GLU A 80 -12.79 -2.75 0.99
CA GLU A 80 -13.33 -1.50 0.44
C GLU A 80 -12.30 -0.37 0.37
N GLU A 81 -11.31 -0.39 1.27
CA GLU A 81 -10.27 0.64 1.36
C GLU A 81 -9.15 0.46 0.30
N MET A 82 -9.11 -0.67 -0.41
CA MET A 82 -8.01 -1.01 -1.31
C MET A 82 -7.73 0.10 -2.34
N ARG A 83 -8.78 0.58 -3.01
CA ARG A 83 -8.63 1.60 -4.05
C ARG A 83 -8.06 2.89 -3.46
N GLY A 84 -8.67 3.38 -2.38
CA GLY A 84 -8.26 4.62 -1.72
C GLY A 84 -6.82 4.55 -1.22
N VAL A 85 -6.40 3.43 -0.64
CA VAL A 85 -5.04 3.22 -0.14
C VAL A 85 -4.01 3.16 -1.27
N VAL A 86 -4.28 2.42 -2.34
CA VAL A 86 -3.38 2.38 -3.50
C VAL A 86 -3.18 3.79 -4.05
N ILE A 87 -4.26 4.56 -4.22
CA ILE A 87 -4.20 5.92 -4.75
C ILE A 87 -3.48 6.87 -3.79
N HIS A 88 -3.75 6.76 -2.48
CA HIS A 88 -3.09 7.57 -1.46
C HIS A 88 -1.56 7.42 -1.51
N GLU A 89 -1.08 6.18 -1.49
CA GLU A 89 0.35 5.88 -1.51
C GLU A 89 0.98 6.20 -2.86
N LEU A 90 0.27 5.93 -3.97
CA LEU A 90 0.71 6.29 -5.32
C LEU A 90 0.85 7.81 -5.49
N ALA A 91 -0.08 8.60 -4.93
CA ALA A 91 -0.01 10.06 -4.97
C ALA A 91 1.26 10.58 -4.27
N HIS A 92 1.68 9.97 -3.16
CA HIS A 92 2.96 10.34 -2.52
C HIS A 92 4.16 10.07 -3.44
N LEU A 93 4.16 8.93 -4.15
CA LEU A 93 5.22 8.59 -5.09
C LEU A 93 5.27 9.57 -6.27
N VAL A 94 4.12 9.91 -6.85
CA VAL A 94 4.03 10.85 -7.98
C VAL A 94 4.44 12.26 -7.59
N VAL A 95 3.97 12.76 -6.44
CA VAL A 95 4.34 14.10 -5.96
C VAL A 95 5.84 14.16 -5.66
N THR A 96 6.40 13.11 -5.05
CA THR A 96 7.85 13.03 -4.80
C THR A 96 8.64 13.00 -6.11
N ALA A 97 8.20 12.23 -7.10
CA ALA A 97 8.88 12.15 -8.39
C ALA A 97 8.91 13.51 -9.11
N ARG A 98 7.87 14.34 -8.94
CA ARG A 98 7.75 15.66 -9.57
C ARG A 98 8.45 16.79 -8.81
N HIS A 99 8.39 16.76 -7.47
CA HIS A 99 8.77 17.89 -6.62
C HIS A 99 9.95 17.57 -5.68
N GLY A 100 10.45 16.33 -5.71
CA GLY A 100 11.54 15.85 -4.86
C GLY A 100 11.10 15.44 -3.45
N LEU A 101 12.03 14.87 -2.69
CA LEU A 101 11.79 14.28 -1.36
C LEU A 101 11.43 15.29 -0.25
N ARG A 102 11.60 16.59 -0.50
CA ARG A 102 11.32 17.66 0.48
C ARG A 102 9.91 18.23 0.37
N VAL A 103 9.13 17.77 -0.60
CA VAL A 103 7.73 18.17 -0.76
C VAL A 103 6.92 17.83 0.49
N ALA A 104 6.00 18.72 0.85
CA ALA A 104 5.19 18.54 2.05
C ALA A 104 4.29 17.29 1.92
N PRO A 105 4.30 16.37 2.89
CA PRO A 105 3.37 15.25 2.88
C PRO A 105 1.94 15.78 2.97
N HIS A 106 1.06 15.26 2.12
CA HIS A 106 -0.34 15.70 2.03
C HIS A 106 -0.50 17.21 1.73
N GLY A 107 0.50 17.81 1.07
CA GLY A 107 0.51 19.20 0.61
C GLY A 107 -0.49 19.50 -0.53
N ALA A 108 -0.40 20.69 -1.12
CA ALA A 108 -1.33 21.12 -2.17
C ALA A 108 -1.27 20.20 -3.40
N GLU A 109 -0.07 19.79 -3.78
CA GLU A 109 0.23 18.89 -4.90
C GLU A 109 -0.43 17.53 -4.69
N TRP A 110 -0.28 16.96 -3.49
CA TRP A 110 -0.89 15.68 -3.13
C TRP A 110 -2.41 15.79 -3.08
N LYS A 111 -2.96 16.82 -2.45
CA LYS A 111 -4.41 17.06 -2.40
C LYS A 111 -5.00 17.21 -3.79
N ASN A 112 -4.28 17.84 -4.72
CA ASN A 112 -4.72 17.95 -6.10
C ASN A 112 -4.85 16.57 -6.76
N LEU A 113 -3.84 15.70 -6.62
CA LEU A 113 -3.90 14.34 -7.16
C LEU A 113 -5.07 13.53 -6.59
N MET A 114 -5.30 13.63 -5.27
CA MET A 114 -6.42 12.95 -4.62
C MET A 114 -7.77 13.41 -5.17
N ARG A 115 -7.97 14.73 -5.34
CA ARG A 115 -9.21 15.27 -5.94
C ARG A 115 -9.41 14.79 -7.37
N LEU A 116 -8.34 14.77 -8.18
CA LEU A 116 -8.39 14.26 -9.56
C LEU A 116 -8.73 12.76 -9.60
N ALA A 117 -8.39 12.00 -8.56
CA ALA A 117 -8.72 10.59 -8.44
C ALA A 117 -10.10 10.31 -7.82
N GLY A 118 -10.84 11.37 -7.44
CA GLY A 118 -12.14 11.28 -6.76
C GLY A 118 -12.04 10.79 -5.31
N GLU A 119 -10.85 10.88 -4.69
CA GLU A 119 -10.58 10.35 -3.36
C GLU A 119 -10.54 11.45 -2.29
N SER A 120 -10.74 11.05 -1.03
CA SER A 120 -10.67 11.96 0.11
C SER A 120 -9.29 12.58 0.27
N THR A 121 -9.23 13.89 0.52
CA THR A 121 -7.98 14.57 0.89
C THR A 121 -7.64 14.41 2.38
N SER A 122 -8.39 13.60 3.13
CA SER A 122 -8.06 13.28 4.51
C SER A 122 -6.81 12.40 4.57
N ALA A 123 -5.81 12.84 5.33
CA ALA A 123 -4.60 12.07 5.55
C ALA A 123 -4.84 10.84 6.44
N THR A 124 -5.93 10.83 7.21
CA THR A 124 -6.24 9.78 8.19
C THR A 124 -7.53 9.06 7.84
N HIS A 125 -7.44 7.72 7.86
CA HIS A 125 -8.58 6.81 7.88
C HIS A 125 -8.58 6.13 9.25
N ASN A 126 -9.70 6.20 9.98
CA ASN A 126 -9.81 5.59 11.30
C ASN A 126 -10.25 4.13 11.15
N LEU A 127 -9.28 3.25 10.89
CA LEU A 127 -9.53 1.83 10.68
C LEU A 127 -9.46 1.06 11.99
N ASN A 128 -10.29 0.02 12.12
CA ASN A 128 -10.24 -0.87 13.27
C ASN A 128 -8.96 -1.73 13.21
N VAL A 129 -8.03 -1.44 14.13
CA VAL A 129 -6.75 -2.16 14.26
C VAL A 129 -6.72 -3.08 15.49
N ASP A 130 -7.88 -3.40 16.06
CA ASP A 130 -7.97 -4.19 17.29
C ASP A 130 -7.37 -5.59 17.10
N GLY A 131 -6.64 -6.04 18.13
CA GLY A 131 -5.91 -7.31 18.11
C GLY A 131 -4.64 -7.33 17.24
N LEU A 132 -4.32 -6.27 16.47
CA LEU A 132 -3.11 -6.18 15.64
C LEU A 132 -1.96 -5.42 16.31
N ARG A 133 -2.24 -4.72 17.42
CA ARG A 133 -1.24 -3.98 18.20
C ARG A 133 -0.40 -4.95 19.03
N ALA A 134 0.79 -5.30 18.54
CA ALA A 134 1.78 -5.98 19.37
C ALA A 134 2.41 -5.02 20.39
N SER A 135 2.62 -5.49 21.62
CA SER A 135 3.45 -4.80 22.63
C SER A 135 4.82 -4.44 22.05
N ARG A 136 5.25 -3.19 22.24
CA ARG A 136 6.47 -2.58 21.67
C ARG A 136 7.74 -3.35 22.08
N ARG A 137 8.07 -4.45 21.40
CA ARG A 137 9.43 -4.96 21.39
C ARG A 137 10.18 -4.29 20.24
N ARG A 138 10.95 -3.26 20.59
CA ARG A 138 11.97 -2.66 19.71
C ARG A 138 12.88 -3.79 19.19
N ARG A 139 12.78 -4.15 17.92
CA ARG A 139 13.89 -4.82 17.22
C ARG A 139 14.06 -4.26 15.82
N ARG A 140 15.15 -3.50 15.69
CA ARG A 140 15.84 -3.23 14.42
C ARG A 140 16.23 -4.57 13.79
N ARG A 141 15.83 -4.79 12.54
CA ARG A 141 16.70 -5.17 11.40
C ARG A 141 15.80 -5.52 10.21
N ARG A 142 16.05 -4.81 9.10
CA ARG A 142 15.48 -5.10 7.77
C ARG A 142 15.91 -6.51 7.39
N ARG A 143 14.95 -7.42 7.19
CA ARG A 143 15.16 -8.69 6.49
C ARG A 143 13.95 -8.90 5.59
N THR A 144 14.19 -9.14 4.31
CA THR A 144 13.22 -9.42 3.25
C THR A 144 12.11 -10.39 3.70
N VAL A 145 10.84 -10.14 3.38
CA VAL A 145 9.80 -11.20 3.37
C VAL A 145 9.76 -11.76 1.95
N ARG A 146 9.65 -13.07 1.80
CA ARG A 146 9.17 -13.71 0.56
C ARG A 146 7.82 -14.34 0.92
N ILE A 147 6.76 -14.05 0.18
CA ILE A 147 5.52 -14.84 0.21
C ILE A 147 5.00 -15.00 -1.23
N ALA A 148 4.55 -16.21 -1.55
CA ALA A 148 3.80 -16.58 -2.77
C ALA A 148 4.53 -16.44 -4.12
N GLY A 149 5.71 -17.05 -4.26
CA GLY A 149 6.31 -17.33 -5.57
C GLY A 149 6.90 -16.14 -6.34
N ILE A 150 6.58 -14.91 -5.98
CA ILE A 150 7.16 -13.71 -6.59
C ILE A 150 8.47 -13.37 -5.88
N THR A 151 9.59 -13.58 -6.57
CA THR A 151 10.91 -13.20 -6.07
C THR A 151 11.17 -11.74 -6.45
N TRP A 152 11.13 -10.82 -5.49
CA TRP A 152 11.65 -9.48 -5.71
C TRP A 152 13.01 -9.28 -5.06
N ARG A 153 13.96 -8.75 -5.84
CA ARG A 153 15.26 -8.25 -5.40
C ARG A 153 15.24 -6.72 -5.45
N ARG A 154 15.64 -6.10 -4.34
CA ARG A 154 15.85 -4.65 -4.25
C ARG A 154 16.81 -4.20 -5.36
N PRO A 155 16.43 -3.29 -6.27
CA PRO A 155 17.39 -2.69 -7.17
C PRO A 155 18.41 -1.94 -6.31
N ARG A 156 19.69 -2.22 -6.54
CA ARG A 156 20.77 -1.45 -5.94
C ARG A 156 20.75 -0.07 -6.59
N LYS A 157 20.72 1.00 -5.78
CA LYS A 157 21.06 2.34 -6.27
C LYS A 157 22.47 2.23 -6.90
N LYS A 158 22.61 2.68 -8.15
CA LYS A 158 23.93 2.87 -8.78
C LYS A 158 24.69 3.97 -8.04
#